data_AF-A0A353M067-F1
#
_entry.id   AF-A0A353M067-F1
#
_cell.length_a   1.000
_cell.length_b   1.000
_cell.length_c   1.000
_cell.angle_alpha   90.00
_cell.angle_beta   90.00
_cell.angle_gamma   90.00
#
_symmetry.space_group_name_H-M   'P 1'
#
loop_
_entity.id
_entity.type
_entity.pdbx_description
1 polymer ?
#
loop_
_entity_poly.entity_id
_entity_poly.type
_entity_poly.pdbx_seq_one_letter_code
_entity_poly.pdbx_strand_id
1 'polypeptide(L)'
;REVRAFLGDKVKIGQQAASSVLGLSVRTQFGTGADTAKAITTGGAAGAVAGAGTDATASVTPTISALIGNEAMIKVTGSTQVSALSHSGAIAQSVGLVGAELGVGLSFAEANLKPLITAKIGNSGSIVAGGHVKVGALHNYNDVGTKLTGGAEALAVSATGALLVGLNGSDADAEASAQVTSSLGSTFTQAGSNLEIVARSSNQSDAEADGVVLGGYLAAGAVMADSNTHGATTAHLNGLATAG
;
A
#
# COMPACT_ATOMS: atom_id res chain seq x y z
N ARG A 1 -3.04 10.72 0.18
CA ARG A 1 -2.71 11.28 -1.16
C ARG A 1 -3.57 10.59 -2.21
N GLU A 2 -4.01 11.28 -3.26
CA GLU A 2 -4.86 10.72 -4.30
C GLU A 2 -4.13 10.71 -5.66
N VAL A 3 -4.20 9.59 -6.40
CA VAL A 3 -3.66 9.43 -7.75
C VAL A 3 -4.73 8.81 -8.64
N ARG A 4 -5.16 9.52 -9.68
CA ARG A 4 -6.25 9.09 -10.56
C ARG A 4 -5.91 9.23 -12.03
N ALA A 5 -6.35 8.25 -12.81
CA ALA A 5 -6.49 8.34 -14.26
C ALA A 5 -7.91 7.89 -14.57
N PHE A 6 -8.63 8.68 -15.34
CA PHE A 6 -10.01 8.35 -15.67
C PHE A 6 -10.35 8.71 -17.10
N LEU A 7 -11.18 7.87 -17.71
CA LEU A 7 -12.02 8.22 -18.84
C LEU A 7 -13.42 8.49 -18.30
N GLY A 8 -13.98 9.66 -18.59
CA GLY A 8 -15.30 10.05 -18.07
C GLY A 8 -16.44 9.18 -18.59
N ASP A 9 -17.62 9.43 -18.05
CA ASP A 9 -18.85 8.78 -18.50
C ASP A 9 -19.19 9.18 -19.94
N LYS A 10 -19.83 8.27 -20.69
CA LYS A 10 -20.36 8.50 -22.05
C LYS A 10 -19.30 8.92 -23.08
N VAL A 11 -18.02 8.74 -22.77
CA VAL A 11 -16.93 9.07 -23.70
C VAL A 11 -16.97 8.14 -24.90
N LYS A 12 -16.71 8.70 -26.08
CA LYS A 12 -16.72 8.01 -27.37
C LYS A 12 -15.30 7.97 -27.94
N ILE A 13 -14.73 6.79 -28.09
CA ILE A 13 -13.41 6.55 -28.69
C ILE A 13 -13.56 5.62 -29.89
N GLY A 14 -12.92 5.96 -31.01
CA GLY A 14 -12.87 5.10 -32.21
C GLY A 14 -14.21 4.89 -32.91
N GLN A 15 -15.18 5.79 -32.71
CA GLN A 15 -16.53 5.68 -33.27
C GLN A 15 -16.65 6.21 -34.70
N GLN A 16 -15.67 6.98 -35.18
CA GLN A 16 -15.71 7.56 -36.52
C GLN A 16 -15.44 6.50 -37.59
N ALA A 17 -16.29 6.45 -38.62
CA ALA A 17 -16.11 5.56 -39.76
C ALA A 17 -14.75 5.80 -40.44
N ALA A 18 -14.08 4.73 -40.88
CA ALA A 18 -12.76 4.73 -41.50
C ALA A 18 -11.59 5.24 -40.62
N SER A 19 -11.81 5.47 -39.32
CA SER A 19 -10.74 5.77 -38.34
C SER A 19 -10.59 4.63 -37.35
N SER A 20 -9.35 4.31 -36.98
CA SER A 20 -9.05 3.26 -35.99
C SER A 20 -8.21 3.82 -34.85
N VAL A 21 -8.49 3.31 -33.65
CA VAL A 21 -7.65 3.53 -32.47
C VAL A 21 -6.94 2.21 -32.20
N LEU A 22 -5.61 2.22 -32.22
CA LEU A 22 -4.83 0.99 -32.07
C LEU A 22 -4.98 0.39 -30.67
N GLY A 23 -5.04 1.20 -29.62
CA GLY A 23 -5.19 0.70 -28.25
C GLY A 23 -5.59 1.80 -27.28
N LEU A 24 -6.04 1.39 -26.10
CA LEU A 24 -6.42 2.28 -25.01
C LEU A 24 -5.69 1.83 -23.74
N SER A 25 -5.02 2.76 -23.07
CA SER A 25 -4.40 2.52 -21.76
C SER A 25 -4.82 3.60 -20.79
N VAL A 26 -5.46 3.21 -19.68
CA VAL A 26 -5.76 4.06 -18.53
C VAL A 26 -4.96 3.50 -17.37
N ARG A 27 -3.86 4.18 -17.03
CA ARG A 27 -2.90 3.68 -16.04
C ARG A 27 -2.65 4.70 -14.94
N THR A 28 -2.64 4.21 -13.70
CA THR A 28 -2.12 4.94 -12.54
C THR A 28 -1.08 4.11 -11.83
N GLN A 29 -0.06 4.79 -11.31
CA GLN A 29 0.93 4.18 -10.44
C GLN A 29 1.21 5.11 -9.26
N PHE A 30 1.30 4.53 -8.07
CA PHE A 30 1.80 5.21 -6.89
C PHE A 30 2.96 4.41 -6.28
N GLY A 31 3.99 5.14 -5.88
CA GLY A 31 5.20 4.56 -5.31
C GLY A 31 6.06 3.84 -6.36
N THR A 32 7.33 3.73 -6.02
CA THR A 32 8.37 3.10 -6.86
C THR A 32 9.30 2.23 -6.02
N GLY A 33 8.99 1.99 -4.75
CA GLY A 33 9.88 1.29 -3.82
C GLY A 33 9.25 1.00 -2.46
N ALA A 34 9.91 0.10 -1.72
CA ALA A 34 9.55 -0.25 -0.35
C ALA A 34 9.64 0.94 0.63
N ASP A 35 10.53 1.91 0.40
CA ASP A 35 10.76 3.04 1.30
C ASP A 35 9.88 4.26 0.92
N THR A 36 8.59 4.04 0.65
CA THR A 36 7.71 5.14 0.21
C THR A 36 7.51 6.18 1.31
N ALA A 37 7.42 5.75 2.57
CA ALA A 37 7.57 6.60 3.74
C ALA A 37 8.58 5.98 4.69
N LYS A 38 9.49 6.79 5.22
CA LYS A 38 10.50 6.36 6.17
C LYS A 38 10.64 7.41 7.27
N ALA A 39 10.41 6.99 8.51
CA ALA A 39 10.59 7.80 9.70
C ALA A 39 11.68 7.14 10.57
N ILE A 40 12.72 7.91 10.90
CA ILE A 40 13.78 7.46 11.82
C ILE A 40 13.91 8.52 12.90
N THR A 41 13.72 8.10 14.15
CA THR A 41 13.87 8.96 15.33
C THR A 41 14.91 8.36 16.25
N THR A 42 15.88 9.15 16.67
CA THR A 42 16.90 8.74 17.64
C THR A 42 17.03 9.81 18.71
N GLY A 43 17.00 9.40 19.97
CA GLY A 43 16.96 10.29 21.12
C GLY A 43 17.83 9.76 22.22
N GLY A 44 18.51 10.68 22.91
CA GLY A 44 19.50 10.37 23.93
C GLY A 44 19.38 11.32 25.11
N ALA A 45 19.50 10.80 26.33
CA ALA A 45 19.60 11.65 27.52
C ALA A 45 20.64 11.10 28.51
N ALA A 46 21.34 12.01 29.20
CA ALA A 46 22.31 11.65 30.22
C ALA A 46 22.33 12.62 31.41
N GLY A 47 22.67 12.13 32.60
CA GLY A 47 22.75 12.92 33.83
C GLY A 47 22.49 12.08 35.09
N ALA A 48 22.43 12.71 36.26
CA ALA A 48 22.06 11.98 37.48
C ALA A 48 20.63 11.41 37.38
N VAL A 49 19.70 12.23 36.85
CA VAL A 49 18.35 11.82 36.50
C VAL A 49 18.11 12.19 35.04
N ALA A 50 17.74 11.23 34.21
CA ALA A 50 17.50 11.49 32.79
C ALA A 50 16.36 10.64 32.24
N GLY A 51 15.71 11.16 31.19
CA GLY A 51 14.73 10.41 30.43
C GLY A 51 14.78 10.79 28.96
N ALA A 52 14.55 9.81 28.09
CA ALA A 52 14.43 10.00 26.66
C ALA A 52 13.20 9.26 26.16
N GLY A 53 12.47 9.91 25.26
CA GLY A 53 11.36 9.32 24.53
C GLY A 53 11.55 9.60 23.05
N THR A 54 11.45 8.57 22.22
CA THR A 54 11.44 8.72 20.77
C THR A 54 10.15 8.16 20.19
N ASP A 55 9.68 8.81 19.13
CA ASP A 55 8.48 8.44 18.39
C ASP A 55 8.81 8.56 16.89
N ALA A 56 8.65 7.47 16.15
CA ALA A 56 8.76 7.43 14.70
C ALA A 56 7.45 6.90 14.11
N THR A 57 6.78 7.73 13.32
CA THR A 57 5.54 7.34 12.64
C THR A 57 5.71 7.45 11.12
N ALA A 58 5.51 6.33 10.41
CA ALA A 58 5.49 6.28 8.95
C ALA A 58 4.10 5.81 8.46
N SER A 59 3.42 6.64 7.67
CA SER A 59 2.06 6.33 7.20
C SER A 59 1.91 6.51 5.68
N VAL A 60 1.43 5.46 5.03
CA VAL A 60 1.19 5.38 3.58
C VAL A 60 -0.24 4.92 3.33
N THR A 61 -1.13 5.91 3.11
CA THR A 61 -2.57 5.71 2.89
C THR A 61 -3.05 6.35 1.57
N PRO A 62 -2.48 5.96 0.41
CA PRO A 62 -2.87 6.51 -0.88
C PRO A 62 -4.21 5.94 -1.37
N THR A 63 -4.98 6.74 -2.09
CA THR A 63 -6.09 6.29 -2.93
C THR A 63 -5.67 6.34 -4.39
N ILE A 64 -5.73 5.19 -5.07
CA ILE A 64 -5.18 4.99 -6.41
C ILE A 64 -6.30 4.45 -7.28
N SER A 65 -6.63 5.13 -8.37
CA SER A 65 -7.76 4.72 -9.21
C SER A 65 -7.49 4.89 -10.69
N ALA A 66 -7.69 3.79 -11.43
CA ALA A 66 -7.75 3.77 -12.89
C ALA A 66 -9.17 3.41 -13.31
N LEU A 67 -9.87 4.35 -13.95
CA LEU A 67 -11.31 4.26 -14.15
C LEU A 67 -11.68 4.49 -15.62
N ILE A 68 -12.59 3.68 -16.14
CA ILE A 68 -13.40 4.03 -17.32
C ILE A 68 -14.83 4.20 -16.81
N GLY A 69 -15.43 5.35 -17.10
CA GLY A 69 -16.77 5.71 -16.68
C GLY A 69 -17.87 4.84 -17.27
N ASN A 70 -19.09 5.07 -16.82
CA ASN A 70 -20.28 4.39 -17.29
C ASN A 70 -20.63 4.81 -18.72
N GLU A 71 -21.28 3.93 -19.46
CA GLU A 71 -21.77 4.18 -20.83
C GLU A 71 -20.68 4.61 -21.83
N ALA A 72 -19.41 4.32 -21.54
CA ALA A 72 -18.30 4.60 -22.45
C ALA A 72 -18.40 3.70 -23.70
N MET A 73 -18.27 4.31 -24.88
CA MET A 73 -18.26 3.61 -26.16
C MET A 73 -16.84 3.63 -26.73
N ILE A 74 -16.15 2.50 -26.62
CA ILE A 74 -14.74 2.36 -26.97
C ILE A 74 -14.65 1.33 -28.09
N LYS A 75 -14.11 1.74 -29.23
CA LYS A 75 -13.75 0.83 -30.32
C LYS A 75 -12.27 0.96 -30.61
N VAL A 76 -11.53 -0.10 -30.34
CA VAL A 76 -10.08 -0.19 -30.59
C VAL A 76 -9.76 -1.44 -31.38
N THR A 77 -8.78 -1.36 -32.30
CA THR A 77 -8.37 -2.51 -33.11
C THR A 77 -7.37 -3.41 -32.40
N GLY A 78 -6.69 -2.92 -31.36
CA GLY A 78 -5.79 -3.69 -30.50
C GLY A 78 -6.33 -3.80 -29.08
N SER A 79 -5.45 -3.66 -28.09
CA SER A 79 -5.75 -3.99 -26.69
C SER A 79 -6.27 -2.80 -25.88
N THR A 80 -7.09 -3.10 -24.86
CA THR A 80 -7.52 -2.14 -23.83
C THR A 80 -6.95 -2.55 -22.48
N GLN A 81 -6.29 -1.63 -21.80
CA GLN A 81 -5.71 -1.84 -20.47
C GLN A 81 -6.21 -0.77 -19.50
N VAL A 82 -6.72 -1.20 -18.36
CA VAL A 82 -7.03 -0.34 -17.21
C VAL A 82 -6.26 -0.89 -16.02
N SER A 83 -5.27 -0.13 -15.54
CA SER A 83 -4.36 -0.63 -14.50
C SER A 83 -4.09 0.39 -13.40
N ALA A 84 -4.35 -0.02 -12.16
CA ALA A 84 -4.03 0.74 -10.96
C ALA A 84 -2.97 -0.02 -10.16
N LEU A 85 -1.79 0.59 -10.00
CA LEU A 85 -0.65 -0.01 -9.34
C LEU A 85 -0.21 0.77 -8.11
N SER A 86 0.15 0.03 -7.07
CA SER A 86 0.83 0.51 -5.87
C SER A 86 2.10 -0.31 -5.68
N HIS A 87 3.24 0.35 -5.54
CA HIS A 87 4.48 -0.26 -5.04
C HIS A 87 5.01 0.60 -3.90
N SER A 88 4.71 0.20 -2.68
CA SER A 88 4.94 1.04 -1.51
C SER A 88 5.16 0.24 -0.22
N GLY A 89 5.87 0.87 0.70
CA GLY A 89 5.99 0.45 2.10
C GLY A 89 6.17 1.65 3.03
N ALA A 90 6.01 1.37 4.32
CA ALA A 90 6.12 2.32 5.41
C ALA A 90 7.12 1.74 6.42
N ILE A 91 8.20 2.48 6.71
CA ILE A 91 9.26 2.05 7.61
C ILE A 91 9.37 3.05 8.76
N ALA A 92 9.13 2.61 9.98
CA ALA A 92 9.27 3.39 11.19
C ALA A 92 10.38 2.80 12.08
N GLN A 93 11.36 3.60 12.47
CA GLN A 93 12.42 3.18 13.37
C GLN A 93 12.61 4.21 14.48
N SER A 94 12.50 3.75 15.72
CA SER A 94 12.63 4.59 16.90
C SER A 94 13.67 3.99 17.83
N VAL A 95 14.65 4.81 18.24
CA VAL A 95 15.73 4.40 19.14
C VAL A 95 15.90 5.40 20.28
N GLY A 96 15.57 4.98 21.50
CA GLY A 96 15.73 5.76 22.73
C GLY A 96 16.86 5.22 23.60
N LEU A 97 17.86 6.05 23.91
CA LEU A 97 18.99 5.69 24.78
C LEU A 97 19.09 6.63 25.99
N VAL A 98 19.21 6.06 27.18
CA VAL A 98 19.38 6.83 28.43
C VAL A 98 20.57 6.34 29.21
N GLY A 99 21.44 7.24 29.68
CA GLY A 99 22.54 6.92 30.59
C GLY A 99 22.47 7.79 31.84
N ALA A 100 22.04 7.22 32.97
CA ALA A 100 21.82 8.00 34.19
C ALA A 100 21.99 7.20 35.48
N GLU A 101 21.90 7.83 36.65
CA GLU A 101 21.73 7.07 37.90
C GLU A 101 20.29 6.58 38.02
N LEU A 102 19.33 7.47 37.73
CA LEU A 102 17.90 7.18 37.60
C LEU A 102 17.46 7.48 36.15
N GLY A 103 17.04 6.46 35.42
CA GLY A 103 16.82 6.55 33.97
C GLY A 103 15.48 6.01 33.51
N VAL A 104 14.83 6.70 32.55
CA VAL A 104 13.64 6.21 31.84
C VAL A 104 13.81 6.34 30.33
N GLY A 105 13.94 5.23 29.61
CA GLY A 105 14.05 5.21 28.14
C GLY A 105 12.82 4.65 27.46
N LEU A 106 12.14 5.43 26.62
CA LEU A 106 10.96 5.02 25.86
C LEU A 106 11.19 5.14 24.35
N SER A 107 10.60 4.22 23.59
CA SER A 107 10.68 4.20 22.13
C SER A 107 9.38 3.68 21.51
N PHE A 108 8.82 4.43 20.57
CA PHE A 108 7.57 4.11 19.88
C PHE A 108 7.78 4.15 18.36
N ALA A 109 7.46 3.07 17.65
CA ALA A 109 7.54 3.01 16.20
C ALA A 109 6.21 2.55 15.60
N GLU A 110 5.60 3.37 14.76
CA GLU A 110 4.32 3.06 14.11
C GLU A 110 4.45 3.10 12.59
N ALA A 111 4.22 1.97 11.93
CA ALA A 111 4.24 1.82 10.48
C ALA A 111 2.84 1.42 9.95
N ASN A 112 2.23 2.31 9.16
CA ASN A 112 0.90 2.09 8.58
C ASN A 112 0.97 2.05 7.05
N LEU A 113 0.57 0.93 6.45
CA LEU A 113 0.42 0.76 5.00
C LEU A 113 -1.02 0.37 4.65
N LYS A 114 -1.85 1.38 4.32
CA LYS A 114 -3.28 1.20 4.06
C LYS A 114 -3.72 1.76 2.69
N PRO A 115 -3.14 1.31 1.57
CA PRO A 115 -3.50 1.83 0.26
C PRO A 115 -4.86 1.29 -0.19
N LEU A 116 -5.63 2.14 -0.88
CA LEU A 116 -6.87 1.78 -1.56
C LEU A 116 -6.63 1.83 -3.07
N ILE A 117 -6.68 0.67 -3.74
CA ILE A 117 -6.39 0.51 -5.16
C ILE A 117 -7.65 0.03 -5.89
N THR A 118 -8.09 0.80 -6.87
CA THR A 118 -9.26 0.45 -7.69
C THR A 118 -8.94 0.54 -9.18
N ALA A 119 -9.14 -0.56 -9.90
CA ALA A 119 -9.21 -0.57 -11.36
C ALA A 119 -10.64 -0.94 -11.76
N LYS A 120 -11.31 -0.06 -12.50
CA LYS A 120 -12.72 -0.26 -12.82
C LYS A 120 -13.07 0.19 -14.22
N ILE A 121 -13.91 -0.61 -14.88
CA ILE A 121 -14.68 -0.20 -16.03
C ILE A 121 -16.16 -0.18 -15.62
N GLY A 122 -16.83 0.95 -15.88
CA GLY A 122 -18.22 1.19 -15.53
C GLY A 122 -19.22 0.31 -16.29
N ASN A 123 -20.51 0.48 -15.97
CA ASN A 123 -21.60 -0.28 -16.56
C ASN A 123 -22.02 0.28 -17.93
N SER A 124 -22.71 -0.54 -18.73
CA SER A 124 -23.51 -0.10 -19.88
C SER A 124 -22.70 0.50 -21.05
N GLY A 125 -21.42 0.16 -21.17
CA GLY A 125 -20.55 0.58 -22.27
C GLY A 125 -20.39 -0.49 -23.36
N SER A 126 -20.01 -0.08 -24.56
CA SER A 126 -19.60 -1.00 -25.63
C SER A 126 -18.10 -0.86 -25.82
N ILE A 127 -17.31 -1.82 -25.30
CA ILE A 127 -15.86 -1.87 -25.49
C ILE A 127 -15.53 -2.97 -26.49
N VAL A 128 -15.45 -2.59 -27.76
CA VAL A 128 -15.02 -3.47 -28.84
C VAL A 128 -13.51 -3.36 -28.96
N ALA A 129 -12.80 -4.35 -28.45
CA ALA A 129 -11.35 -4.45 -28.58
C ALA A 129 -10.98 -5.63 -29.49
N GLY A 130 -10.20 -5.36 -30.54
CA GLY A 130 -9.63 -6.39 -31.41
C GLY A 130 -8.59 -7.28 -30.72
N GLY A 131 -7.99 -6.78 -29.65
CA GLY A 131 -6.98 -7.48 -28.84
C GLY A 131 -7.46 -7.85 -27.43
N HIS A 132 -6.52 -7.93 -26.50
CA HIS A 132 -6.77 -8.31 -25.11
C HIS A 132 -7.40 -7.16 -24.32
N VAL A 133 -8.32 -7.49 -23.41
CA VAL A 133 -8.83 -6.53 -22.43
C VAL A 133 -8.35 -6.93 -21.05
N LYS A 134 -7.60 -6.04 -20.39
CA LYS A 134 -7.05 -6.27 -19.05
C LYS A 134 -7.52 -5.18 -18.09
N VAL A 135 -8.13 -5.59 -16.99
CA VAL A 135 -8.45 -4.72 -15.85
C VAL A 135 -7.69 -5.23 -14.64
N GLY A 136 -6.75 -4.43 -14.13
CA GLY A 136 -5.78 -4.86 -13.13
C GLY A 136 -5.62 -3.89 -11.97
N ALA A 137 -5.90 -4.34 -10.76
CA ALA A 137 -5.55 -3.62 -9.53
C ALA A 137 -4.45 -4.39 -8.80
N LEU A 138 -3.30 -3.76 -8.54
CA LEU A 138 -2.12 -4.44 -8.00
C LEU A 138 -1.49 -3.63 -6.87
N HIS A 139 -1.24 -4.28 -5.73
CA HIS A 139 -0.44 -3.74 -4.63
C HIS A 139 0.78 -4.61 -4.36
N ASN A 140 1.98 -4.03 -4.46
CA ASN A 140 3.27 -4.72 -4.38
C ASN A 140 3.39 -5.90 -5.36
N TYR A 141 2.85 -5.71 -6.57
CA TYR A 141 3.03 -6.56 -7.73
C TYR A 141 3.25 -5.69 -8.98
N ASN A 142 4.07 -6.17 -9.92
CA ASN A 142 4.22 -5.52 -11.23
C ASN A 142 3.16 -6.02 -12.24
N ASP A 143 3.12 -5.41 -13.44
CA ASP A 143 2.12 -5.71 -14.48
C ASP A 143 2.12 -7.17 -14.98
N VAL A 144 3.27 -7.86 -14.87
CA VAL A 144 3.43 -9.27 -15.24
C VAL A 144 3.15 -10.23 -14.07
N GLY A 145 2.84 -9.70 -12.89
CA GLY A 145 2.42 -10.49 -11.73
C GLY A 145 3.55 -10.99 -10.83
N THR A 146 4.76 -10.44 -10.96
CA THR A 146 5.86 -10.67 -10.01
C THR A 146 5.61 -9.87 -8.73
N LYS A 147 5.77 -10.51 -7.57
CA LYS A 147 5.74 -9.82 -6.27
C LYS A 147 6.90 -8.83 -6.20
N LEU A 148 6.61 -7.62 -5.71
CA LEU A 148 7.58 -6.57 -5.42
C LEU A 148 7.83 -6.51 -3.91
N THR A 149 8.90 -5.85 -3.52
CA THR A 149 9.16 -5.53 -2.11
C THR A 149 8.19 -4.47 -1.59
N GLY A 150 8.12 -4.32 -0.27
CA GLY A 150 7.23 -3.36 0.39
C GLY A 150 6.36 -4.04 1.45
N GLY A 151 5.99 -3.26 2.45
CA GLY A 151 5.29 -3.70 3.65
C GLY A 151 5.25 -2.56 4.67
N ALA A 152 4.68 -2.84 5.83
CA ALA A 152 4.80 -1.99 7.01
C ALA A 152 5.88 -2.61 7.91
N GLU A 153 6.91 -1.84 8.26
CA GLU A 153 8.02 -2.29 9.11
C GLU A 153 8.19 -1.30 10.26
N ALA A 154 8.02 -1.77 11.49
CA ALA A 154 8.19 -0.98 12.71
C ALA A 154 9.30 -1.57 13.59
N LEU A 155 10.27 -0.75 13.97
CA LEU A 155 11.37 -1.12 14.87
C LEU A 155 11.46 -0.14 16.03
N ALA A 156 11.24 -0.61 17.25
CA ALA A 156 11.36 0.20 18.47
C ALA A 156 12.41 -0.36 19.41
N VAL A 157 13.52 0.35 19.58
CA VAL A 157 14.58 -0.03 20.53
C VAL A 157 14.64 0.98 21.67
N SER A 158 14.56 0.49 22.90
CA SER A 158 14.77 1.30 24.11
C SER A 158 15.90 0.71 24.94
N ALA A 159 16.87 1.55 25.32
CA ALA A 159 18.01 1.14 26.13
C ALA A 159 18.26 2.12 27.28
N THR A 160 18.46 1.61 28.49
CA THR A 160 18.71 2.41 29.69
C THR A 160 19.91 1.88 30.46
N GLY A 161 20.98 2.66 30.55
CA GLY A 161 22.15 2.42 31.39
C GLY A 161 22.01 3.07 32.77
N ALA A 162 20.99 2.67 33.55
CA ALA A 162 20.75 3.25 34.86
C ALA A 162 21.58 2.57 35.96
N LEU A 163 22.25 3.34 36.82
CA LEU A 163 23.08 2.76 37.91
C LEU A 163 22.27 2.33 39.15
N LEU A 164 21.13 2.99 39.40
CA LEU A 164 20.28 2.73 40.58
C LEU A 164 18.90 2.19 40.18
N VAL A 165 18.12 2.95 39.41
CA VAL A 165 16.78 2.55 38.96
C VAL A 165 16.63 2.83 37.47
N GLY A 166 16.36 1.77 36.71
CA GLY A 166 16.16 1.85 35.26
C GLY A 166 14.77 1.39 34.85
N LEU A 167 14.07 2.22 34.09
CA LEU A 167 12.82 1.85 33.43
C LEU A 167 13.01 1.94 31.92
N ASN A 168 12.53 0.96 31.17
CA ASN A 168 12.48 1.06 29.72
C ASN A 168 11.11 0.64 29.15
N GLY A 169 10.82 1.13 27.95
CA GLY A 169 9.61 0.79 27.21
C GLY A 169 9.87 0.85 25.71
N SER A 170 9.59 -0.23 24.99
CA SER A 170 9.54 -0.21 23.53
C SER A 170 8.21 -0.73 23.02
N ASP A 171 7.70 -0.06 22.00
CA ASP A 171 6.42 -0.39 21.37
C ASP A 171 6.55 -0.24 19.86
N ALA A 172 6.37 -1.33 19.13
CA ALA A 172 6.44 -1.37 17.67
C ALA A 172 5.12 -1.88 17.09
N ASP A 173 4.46 -1.02 16.31
CA ASP A 173 3.19 -1.29 15.66
C ASP A 173 3.34 -1.26 14.15
N ALA A 174 3.11 -2.40 13.48
CA ALA A 174 3.12 -2.50 12.03
C ALA A 174 1.76 -2.98 11.49
N GLU A 175 1.07 -2.14 10.72
CA GLU A 175 -0.21 -2.48 10.11
C GLU A 175 -0.14 -2.42 8.57
N ALA A 176 -0.45 -3.54 7.92
CA ALA A 176 -0.57 -3.64 6.47
C ALA A 176 -2.00 -4.07 6.07
N SER A 177 -2.76 -3.15 5.46
CA SER A 177 -4.20 -3.31 5.26
C SER A 177 -4.72 -2.91 3.87
N ALA A 178 -3.98 -3.23 2.80
CA ALA A 178 -4.37 -2.80 1.46
C ALA A 178 -5.76 -3.32 1.03
N GLN A 179 -6.52 -2.47 0.35
CA GLN A 179 -7.78 -2.81 -0.28
C GLN A 179 -7.61 -2.73 -1.80
N VAL A 180 -7.75 -3.86 -2.48
CA VAL A 180 -7.47 -4.00 -3.92
C VAL A 180 -8.72 -4.50 -4.63
N THR A 181 -9.30 -3.67 -5.48
CA THR A 181 -10.50 -4.03 -6.25
C THR A 181 -10.27 -3.86 -7.75
N SER A 182 -10.51 -4.93 -8.50
CA SER A 182 -10.59 -4.92 -9.96
C SER A 182 -11.99 -5.33 -10.39
N SER A 183 -12.61 -4.54 -11.28
CA SER A 183 -13.99 -4.79 -11.69
C SER A 183 -14.31 -4.38 -13.11
N LEU A 184 -15.19 -5.14 -13.74
CA LEU A 184 -15.82 -4.81 -15.01
C LEU A 184 -17.35 -4.83 -14.83
N GLY A 185 -18.00 -3.74 -15.21
CA GLY A 185 -19.45 -3.55 -15.10
C GLY A 185 -20.26 -4.45 -16.04
N SER A 186 -21.59 -4.32 -15.97
CA SER A 186 -22.53 -5.11 -16.76
C SER A 186 -22.64 -4.60 -18.20
N THR A 187 -22.60 -5.52 -19.17
CA THR A 187 -22.54 -5.37 -20.65
C THR A 187 -21.17 -4.98 -21.19
N PHE A 188 -20.47 -5.97 -21.76
CA PHE A 188 -19.20 -5.82 -22.45
C PHE A 188 -19.22 -6.76 -23.66
N THR A 189 -18.96 -6.21 -24.85
CA THR A 189 -18.91 -6.98 -26.10
C THR A 189 -17.47 -6.99 -26.62
N GLN A 190 -16.77 -8.11 -26.40
CA GLN A 190 -15.42 -8.28 -26.91
C GLN A 190 -15.47 -8.82 -28.34
N ALA A 191 -14.71 -8.19 -29.24
CA ALA A 191 -14.41 -8.72 -30.57
C ALA A 191 -12.91 -9.05 -30.63
N GLY A 192 -12.44 -9.98 -29.79
CA GLY A 192 -11.02 -10.25 -29.57
C GLY A 192 -10.78 -11.48 -28.66
N SER A 193 -9.52 -11.80 -28.38
CA SER A 193 -9.15 -13.16 -27.91
C SER A 193 -9.41 -13.45 -26.43
N ASN A 194 -9.03 -12.57 -25.49
CA ASN A 194 -9.14 -12.84 -24.03
C ASN A 194 -9.55 -11.60 -23.20
N LEU A 195 -10.32 -11.83 -22.13
CA LEU A 195 -10.62 -10.88 -21.06
C LEU A 195 -9.90 -11.32 -19.77
N GLU A 196 -9.11 -10.43 -19.16
CA GLU A 196 -8.43 -10.64 -17.88
C GLU A 196 -8.89 -9.59 -16.86
N ILE A 197 -9.42 -10.05 -15.72
CA ILE A 197 -9.72 -9.21 -14.56
C ILE A 197 -8.88 -9.74 -13.41
N VAL A 198 -7.92 -8.94 -12.96
CA VAL A 198 -6.93 -9.37 -11.96
C VAL A 198 -6.87 -8.38 -10.81
N ALA A 199 -6.91 -8.92 -9.60
CA ALA A 199 -6.59 -8.20 -8.36
C ALA A 199 -5.49 -8.97 -7.64
N ARG A 200 -4.40 -8.30 -7.26
CA ARG A 200 -3.30 -8.90 -6.49
C ARG A 200 -2.84 -7.95 -5.40
N SER A 201 -2.60 -8.49 -4.20
CA SER A 201 -2.09 -7.72 -3.07
C SER A 201 -1.04 -8.51 -2.32
N SER A 202 0.06 -7.86 -1.97
CA SER A 202 1.02 -8.36 -0.99
C SER A 202 1.04 -7.42 0.20
N ASN A 203 0.34 -7.80 1.26
CA ASN A 203 0.34 -7.10 2.54
C ASN A 203 1.31 -7.85 3.44
N GLN A 204 2.36 -7.17 3.88
CA GLN A 204 3.33 -7.71 4.82
C GLN A 204 3.51 -6.66 5.92
N SER A 205 3.34 -7.08 7.16
CA SER A 205 3.66 -6.29 8.35
C SER A 205 4.76 -7.00 9.14
N ASP A 206 5.71 -6.23 9.64
CA ASP A 206 6.80 -6.71 10.50
C ASP A 206 7.00 -5.70 11.63
N ALA A 207 6.97 -6.17 12.87
CA ALA A 207 7.11 -5.36 14.07
C ALA A 207 8.15 -6.01 14.98
N GLU A 208 9.16 -5.23 15.34
CA GLU A 208 10.25 -5.64 16.23
C GLU A 208 10.41 -4.60 17.33
N ALA A 209 10.39 -5.05 18.57
CA ALA A 209 10.64 -4.19 19.71
C ALA A 209 11.67 -4.82 20.64
N ASP A 210 12.61 -3.99 21.09
CA ASP A 210 13.70 -4.39 21.97
C ASP A 210 13.81 -3.45 23.15
N GLY A 211 14.10 -4.03 24.32
CA GLY A 211 14.22 -3.33 25.57
C GLY A 211 15.43 -3.81 26.36
N VAL A 212 16.35 -2.92 26.68
CA VAL A 212 17.57 -3.25 27.44
C VAL A 212 17.72 -2.32 28.63
N VAL A 213 17.92 -2.89 29.82
CA VAL A 213 18.35 -2.15 31.02
C VAL A 213 19.70 -2.69 31.47
N LEU A 214 20.73 -1.83 31.46
CA LEU A 214 22.08 -2.16 31.90
C LEU A 214 22.38 -1.44 33.22
N GLY A 215 22.66 -2.22 34.27
CA GLY A 215 22.88 -1.70 35.62
C GLY A 215 21.58 -1.56 36.43
N GLY A 216 21.71 -1.07 37.66
CA GLY A 216 20.58 -0.79 38.54
C GLY A 216 20.41 -1.81 39.66
N TYR A 217 20.02 -1.31 40.84
CA TYR A 217 19.50 -2.14 41.93
C TYR A 217 18.05 -2.57 41.65
N LEU A 218 17.29 -1.78 40.87
CA LEU A 218 15.93 -2.07 40.45
C LEU A 218 15.76 -1.76 38.95
N ALA A 219 15.21 -2.72 38.21
CA ALA A 219 14.94 -2.58 36.78
C ALA A 219 13.55 -3.10 36.43
N ALA A 220 12.85 -2.38 35.56
CA ALA A 220 11.60 -2.85 34.95
C ALA A 220 11.53 -2.42 33.48
N GLY A 221 10.91 -3.25 32.64
CA GLY A 221 10.82 -3.02 31.22
C GLY A 221 9.50 -3.54 30.67
N ALA A 222 8.97 -2.85 29.66
CA ALA A 222 7.88 -3.33 28.82
C ALA A 222 8.34 -3.33 27.36
N VAL A 223 8.04 -4.40 26.64
CA VAL A 223 8.39 -4.57 25.23
C VAL A 223 7.16 -5.14 24.53
N MET A 224 6.63 -4.40 23.55
CA MET A 224 5.45 -4.79 22.80
C MET A 224 5.75 -4.67 21.30
N ALA A 225 5.39 -5.68 20.55
CA ALA A 225 5.56 -5.74 19.11
C ALA A 225 4.31 -6.35 18.51
N ASP A 226 3.53 -5.53 17.81
CA ASP A 226 2.26 -5.89 17.22
C ASP A 226 2.33 -5.76 15.70
N SER A 227 2.15 -6.89 15.02
CA SER A 227 2.14 -6.98 13.56
C SER A 227 0.76 -7.43 13.10
N ASN A 228 0.07 -6.54 12.38
CA ASN A 228 -1.29 -6.76 11.93
C ASN A 228 -1.40 -6.69 10.39
N THR A 229 -1.67 -7.82 9.77
CA THR A 229 -1.89 -7.93 8.32
C THR A 229 -3.33 -8.31 8.04
N HIS A 230 -4.05 -7.45 7.33
CA HIS A 230 -5.41 -7.69 6.84
C HIS A 230 -5.64 -6.99 5.51
N GLY A 231 -6.87 -6.96 5.00
CA GLY A 231 -7.22 -6.32 3.74
C GLY A 231 -8.18 -7.14 2.91
N ALA A 232 -8.51 -6.63 1.73
CA ALA A 232 -9.40 -7.29 0.80
C ALA A 232 -8.82 -7.24 -0.61
N THR A 233 -8.84 -8.37 -1.32
CA THR A 233 -8.45 -8.46 -2.73
C THR A 233 -9.62 -9.07 -3.50
N THR A 234 -10.19 -8.31 -4.41
CA THR A 234 -11.40 -8.73 -5.14
C THR A 234 -11.27 -8.44 -6.63
N ALA A 235 -11.48 -9.46 -7.44
CA ALA A 235 -11.64 -9.35 -8.89
C ALA A 235 -13.04 -9.88 -9.25
N HIS A 236 -13.84 -9.10 -9.96
CA HIS A 236 -15.18 -9.54 -10.32
C HIS A 236 -15.68 -8.96 -11.65
N LEU A 237 -16.58 -9.72 -12.28
CA LEU A 237 -17.31 -9.35 -13.49
C LEU A 237 -18.80 -9.29 -13.15
N ASN A 238 -19.41 -8.12 -13.32
CA ASN A 238 -20.84 -7.90 -13.00
C ASN A 238 -21.75 -8.06 -14.23
N GLY A 239 -21.31 -8.75 -15.29
CA GLY A 239 -22.04 -8.80 -16.57
C GLY A 239 -21.80 -10.03 -17.45
N LEU A 240 -22.59 -10.11 -18.52
CA LEU A 240 -22.38 -11.04 -19.62
C LEU A 240 -21.22 -10.53 -20.49
N ALA A 241 -20.18 -11.35 -20.63
CA ALA A 241 -19.19 -11.21 -21.70
C ALA A 241 -19.70 -11.99 -22.91
N THR A 242 -20.10 -11.28 -23.96
CA THR A 242 -20.53 -11.92 -25.21
C THR A 242 -19.35 -11.93 -26.17
N ALA A 243 -18.95 -13.11 -26.63
CA ALA A 243 -18.03 -13.25 -27.75
C ALA A 243 -18.75 -12.79 -29.02
N GLY A 244 -18.19 -11.80 -29.71
CA GLY A 244 -18.67 -11.35 -31.03
C GLY A 244 -18.25 -12.28 -32.15
#